data_AF-A0A4W6CT34-F1
#
_entry.id   AF-A0A4W6CT34-F1
#
_cell.length_a   1.000
_cell.length_b   1.000
_cell.length_c   1.000
_cell.angle_alpha   90.00
_cell.angle_beta   90.00
_cell.angle_gamma   90.00
#
_symmetry.space_group_name_H-M   'P 1'
#
loop_
_entity.id
_entity.type
_entity.pdbx_description
1 polymer ?
#
loop_
_entity_poly.entity_id
_entity_poly.type
_entity_poly.pdbx_seq_one_letter_code
_entity_poly.pdbx_strand_id
1 'polypeptide(L)'
;MPKLFDIKFPGECKTLPEGFWSAIDVWIKKPHVVNKRLCGVKETESKDVDGEDVRLLLDDDPVSELSRDVLFFLTREASPAQTHEKDKPWSSTVRTFIPKVNSYGANLHKEVVLRDFSRQQVTFLPLEEDAGGRVSLKKGNIYQIQLHNQDCEEWSLELHILSPDAWFSDGVAYPRLPWLSSDLLPKLVRWATECKSSEFKSTLSLLPVEKYSLMYQQLKDKYKAMVKVWPEVTDPEKFVYEDVAIATYLLVLWAEERAEKGLTARQSFVDLGCGNGLLVHILTNEGHPGKGIDVRRRKIWDMYDPQTQLEEKAITPSESFLFPGADWLIGNHSDELTPWIPVIAARSSYSCRYFVLPCCFFDFFGKYQRRQCKKSQYKEYIDFITEVSRVSGFNTEEDCLRIPSTKRVCLVGKSRNYQLPDEAEAEQRRAHYIQSRQTTSGVAAQGSGIRNDGGCCHGNADSSRTPGSDWGAGFQPREKVEVVRNCAALPRDFVDGVVLQVANVLLGMTEDDGGGSSSDWNQGGSLSVREVGRAVGAANPAAPEEGVWRPSDAAQEQPSSVQSGGREGVYKGLAGRDVLQGRRQEEACCSRRPENSPLLVSRPPPSGLPPAGRTLCLRPRTG
;
A
#
# COMPACT_ATOMS: atom_id res chain seq x y z
N MET A 1 19.87 16.99 -36.63
CA MET A 1 20.28 17.14 -35.22
C MET A 1 20.59 15.77 -34.64
N PRO A 2 21.63 15.63 -33.82
CA PRO A 2 22.17 14.32 -33.48
C PRO A 2 21.31 13.58 -32.46
N LYS A 3 21.22 12.26 -32.66
CA LYS A 3 20.90 11.27 -31.64
C LYS A 3 21.76 11.52 -30.40
N LEU A 4 21.14 11.70 -29.23
CA LEU A 4 21.89 11.96 -28.00
C LEU A 4 22.25 10.67 -27.28
N PHE A 5 21.31 9.71 -27.21
CA PHE A 5 21.51 8.43 -26.55
C PHE A 5 20.75 7.31 -27.26
N ASP A 6 21.23 6.09 -27.14
CA ASP A 6 20.49 4.87 -27.45
C ASP A 6 20.75 3.72 -26.50
N ILE A 7 19.77 2.82 -26.46
CA ILE A 7 19.90 1.49 -25.89
C ILE A 7 19.48 0.47 -26.95
N LYS A 8 20.40 -0.44 -27.25
CA LYS A 8 20.19 -1.61 -28.11
C LYS A 8 19.77 -2.82 -27.28
N PHE A 9 18.88 -3.64 -27.82
CA PHE A 9 18.40 -4.85 -27.15
C PHE A 9 17.86 -5.90 -28.14
N PRO A 10 17.80 -7.19 -27.74
CA PRO A 10 17.61 -8.30 -28.67
C PRO A 10 16.34 -8.24 -29.53
N GLY A 11 16.44 -8.63 -30.80
CA GLY A 11 15.35 -8.66 -31.79
C GLY A 11 14.18 -9.59 -31.47
N GLU A 12 14.41 -10.68 -30.73
CA GLU A 12 13.42 -11.73 -30.42
C GLU A 12 12.33 -11.32 -29.40
N CYS A 13 11.94 -10.04 -29.40
CA CYS A 13 10.93 -9.52 -28.50
C CYS A 13 9.54 -9.58 -29.11
N LYS A 14 8.77 -10.62 -28.78
CA LYS A 14 7.40 -10.85 -29.29
C LYS A 14 6.40 -9.73 -28.97
N THR A 15 6.74 -8.84 -28.06
CA THR A 15 5.85 -7.77 -27.59
C THR A 15 6.02 -6.49 -28.41
N LEU A 16 7.09 -6.34 -29.20
CA LEU A 16 7.32 -5.14 -30.01
C LEU A 16 6.65 -5.24 -31.39
N PRO A 17 6.17 -4.11 -31.95
CA PRO A 17 6.30 -2.74 -31.46
C PRO A 17 5.24 -2.30 -30.42
N GLU A 18 4.22 -3.11 -30.15
CA GLU A 18 3.08 -2.75 -29.28
C GLU A 18 3.49 -2.48 -27.82
N GLY A 19 4.49 -3.21 -27.34
CA GLY A 19 5.10 -3.06 -26.03
C GLY A 19 5.78 -1.70 -25.86
N PHE A 20 6.34 -1.12 -26.93
CA PHE A 20 6.90 0.23 -26.89
C PHE A 20 5.82 1.26 -26.56
N TRP A 21 4.66 1.19 -27.22
CA TRP A 21 3.54 2.09 -26.91
C TRP A 21 3.00 1.88 -25.50
N SER A 22 2.95 0.64 -25.03
CA SER A 22 2.58 0.33 -23.64
C SER A 22 3.57 0.94 -22.64
N ALA A 23 4.87 0.90 -22.91
CA ALA A 23 5.91 1.51 -22.09
C ALA A 23 5.85 3.05 -22.12
N ILE A 24 5.67 3.62 -23.30
CA ILE A 24 5.47 5.06 -23.49
C ILE A 24 4.22 5.52 -22.73
N ASP A 25 3.12 4.77 -22.76
CA ASP A 25 1.93 5.09 -21.99
C ASP A 25 2.18 5.07 -20.47
N VAL A 26 3.05 4.20 -19.95
CA VAL A 26 3.47 4.28 -18.54
C VAL A 26 4.19 5.60 -18.27
N TRP A 27 5.08 6.05 -19.16
CA TRP A 27 5.76 7.33 -19.00
C TRP A 27 4.80 8.52 -19.12
N ILE A 28 3.88 8.49 -20.08
CA ILE A 28 2.90 9.57 -20.30
C ILE A 28 1.94 9.67 -19.12
N LYS A 29 1.27 8.56 -18.78
CA LYS A 29 0.15 8.49 -17.82
C LYS A 29 0.58 8.37 -16.37
N LYS A 30 1.74 7.75 -16.12
CA LYS A 30 2.24 7.41 -14.77
C LYS A 30 3.72 7.78 -14.58
N PRO A 31 4.15 9.01 -14.90
CA PRO A 31 5.56 9.38 -14.80
C PRO A 31 6.11 9.26 -13.37
N HIS A 32 5.25 9.39 -12.35
CA HIS A 32 5.59 9.19 -10.94
C HIS A 32 6.09 7.76 -10.59
N VAL A 33 5.89 6.77 -11.46
CA VAL A 33 6.47 5.43 -11.31
C VAL A 33 7.99 5.49 -11.42
N VAL A 34 8.53 6.37 -12.25
CA VAL A 34 9.97 6.56 -12.47
C VAL A 34 10.49 7.88 -11.87
N ASN A 35 9.79 9.00 -12.02
CA ASN A 35 10.13 10.29 -11.40
C ASN A 35 9.36 10.51 -10.08
N LYS A 36 9.98 10.17 -8.94
CA LYS A 36 9.34 10.25 -7.60
C LYS A 36 9.06 11.66 -7.09
N ARG A 37 9.46 12.70 -7.83
CA ARG A 37 9.14 14.10 -7.52
C ARG A 37 7.76 14.52 -8.02
N LEU A 38 7.11 13.68 -8.83
CA LEU A 38 5.73 13.88 -9.28
C LEU A 38 4.77 13.02 -8.44
N CYS A 39 3.57 13.56 -8.22
CA CYS A 39 2.43 12.81 -7.72
C CYS A 39 1.66 12.11 -8.83
N GLY A 40 1.72 12.62 -10.07
CA GLY A 40 0.99 12.09 -11.22
C GLY A 40 0.88 13.14 -12.32
N VAL A 41 -0.06 12.92 -13.22
CA VAL A 41 -0.44 13.86 -14.28
C VAL A 41 -1.95 13.88 -14.42
N LYS A 42 -2.48 14.96 -15.00
CA LYS A 42 -3.81 15.01 -15.60
C LYS A 42 -3.69 15.10 -17.10
N GLU A 43 -4.46 14.27 -17.79
CA GLU A 43 -4.42 14.16 -19.24
C GLU A 43 -5.71 14.70 -19.86
N THR A 44 -5.60 15.22 -21.08
CA THR A 44 -6.74 15.48 -21.94
C THR A 44 -7.06 14.25 -22.79
N GLU A 45 -8.23 14.23 -23.41
CA GLU A 45 -8.52 13.24 -24.44
C GLU A 45 -7.56 13.37 -25.63
N SER A 46 -7.27 12.24 -26.27
CA SER A 46 -6.42 12.19 -27.46
C SER A 46 -7.18 12.74 -28.66
N LYS A 47 -6.50 13.51 -29.51
CA LYS A 47 -7.05 14.06 -30.74
C LYS A 47 -6.06 13.88 -31.88
N ASP A 48 -6.54 13.56 -33.07
CA ASP A 48 -5.68 13.48 -34.23
C ASP A 48 -5.40 14.88 -34.80
N VAL A 49 -4.14 15.16 -35.08
CA VAL A 49 -3.64 16.48 -35.47
C VAL A 49 -2.71 16.40 -36.69
N ASP A 50 -2.66 17.51 -37.43
CA ASP A 50 -1.80 17.71 -38.59
C ASP A 50 -0.74 18.81 -38.37
N GLY A 51 -0.02 19.14 -39.44
CA GLY A 51 1.05 20.16 -39.39
C GLY A 51 0.55 21.57 -39.09
N GLU A 52 -0.66 21.91 -39.54
CA GLU A 52 -1.27 23.21 -39.27
C GLU A 52 -1.79 23.27 -37.83
N ASP A 53 -2.41 22.19 -37.34
CA ASP A 53 -2.82 22.05 -35.94
C ASP A 53 -1.60 22.23 -35.00
N VAL A 54 -0.46 21.62 -35.32
CA VAL A 54 0.78 21.77 -34.54
C VAL A 54 1.31 23.21 -34.63
N ARG A 55 1.25 23.87 -35.80
CA ARG A 55 1.66 25.28 -35.92
C ARG A 55 0.80 26.21 -35.07
N LEU A 56 -0.51 26.00 -35.07
CA LEU A 56 -1.44 26.77 -34.23
C LEU A 56 -1.13 26.59 -32.73
N LEU A 57 -0.68 25.41 -32.31
CA LEU A 57 -0.26 25.15 -30.93
C LEU A 57 1.03 25.87 -30.51
N LEU A 58 1.88 26.25 -31.47
CA LEU A 58 3.14 26.96 -31.20
C LEU A 58 2.94 28.48 -31.04
N ASP A 59 1.72 28.99 -31.28
CA ASP A 59 1.29 30.39 -31.14
C ASP A 59 2.26 31.37 -31.83
N ASP A 60 2.79 30.96 -33.00
CA ASP A 60 3.87 31.65 -33.70
C ASP A 60 3.47 32.05 -35.13
N ASP A 61 3.98 33.20 -35.59
CA ASP A 61 3.78 33.73 -36.95
C ASP A 61 4.22 32.66 -37.99
N PRO A 62 3.48 32.43 -39.11
CA PRO A 62 3.83 31.47 -40.16
C PRO A 62 5.24 31.62 -40.77
N VAL A 63 5.95 32.72 -40.46
CA VAL A 63 7.32 33.01 -40.91
C VAL A 63 8.40 32.70 -39.86
N SER A 64 8.04 32.30 -38.64
CA SER A 64 8.98 32.04 -37.55
C SER A 64 9.92 30.85 -37.84
N GLU A 65 11.23 31.04 -37.64
CA GLU A 65 12.24 29.97 -37.68
C GLU A 65 11.89 28.83 -36.69
N LEU A 66 11.21 29.16 -35.59
CA LEU A 66 10.85 28.21 -34.54
C LEU A 66 9.93 27.09 -35.04
N SER A 67 8.87 27.44 -35.77
CA SER A 67 7.92 26.45 -36.29
C SER A 67 8.57 25.56 -37.34
N ARG A 68 9.55 26.08 -38.10
CA ARG A 68 10.31 25.29 -39.09
C ARG A 68 11.23 24.28 -38.40
N ASP A 69 11.97 24.70 -37.38
CA ASP A 69 12.89 23.82 -36.65
C ASP A 69 12.13 22.69 -35.94
N VAL A 70 11.01 23.00 -35.30
CA VAL A 70 10.16 22.01 -34.62
C VAL A 70 9.55 21.05 -35.63
N LEU A 71 8.97 21.53 -36.74
CA LEU A 71 8.42 20.66 -37.78
C LEU A 71 9.48 19.78 -38.43
N PHE A 72 10.66 20.33 -38.73
CA PHE A 72 11.79 19.56 -39.26
C PHE A 72 12.23 18.46 -38.28
N PHE A 73 12.23 18.76 -36.98
CA PHE A 73 12.52 17.77 -35.93
C PHE A 73 11.45 16.68 -35.83
N LEU A 74 10.17 17.02 -36.05
CA LEU A 74 9.06 16.06 -36.09
C LEU A 74 9.13 15.14 -37.32
N THR A 75 9.53 15.64 -38.49
CA THR A 75 9.47 14.90 -39.76
C THR A 75 10.79 14.28 -40.22
N ARG A 76 11.77 14.17 -39.33
CA ARG A 76 13.22 13.94 -39.54
C ARG A 76 13.66 12.89 -40.57
N GLU A 77 12.77 12.02 -41.05
CA GLU A 77 13.05 10.92 -41.98
C GLU A 77 12.02 10.75 -43.11
N ALA A 78 11.29 11.81 -43.50
CA ALA A 78 10.38 11.70 -44.64
C ALA A 78 11.16 11.65 -45.97
N SER A 79 11.28 10.46 -46.57
CA SER A 79 11.46 10.39 -48.02
C SER A 79 10.18 10.90 -48.70
N PRO A 80 10.25 11.80 -49.70
CA PRO A 80 9.07 12.35 -50.39
C PRO A 80 8.16 11.30 -51.06
N ALA A 81 8.59 10.04 -51.12
CA ALA A 81 7.94 9.00 -51.91
C ALA A 81 6.86 8.17 -51.17
N GLN A 82 6.57 8.43 -49.89
CA GLN A 82 5.59 7.65 -49.11
C GLN A 82 4.45 8.47 -48.48
N THR A 83 4.28 9.73 -48.85
CA THR A 83 3.10 10.51 -48.45
C THR A 83 1.93 10.20 -49.38
N HIS A 84 1.35 9.00 -49.24
CA HIS A 84 -0.08 8.86 -49.52
C HIS A 84 -0.83 9.36 -48.28
N GLU A 85 -1.45 10.53 -48.45
CA GLU A 85 -2.49 11.16 -47.64
C GLU A 85 -2.95 10.39 -46.38
N LYS A 86 -2.39 10.77 -45.23
CA LYS A 86 -3.18 10.82 -44.00
C LYS A 86 -3.36 12.28 -43.66
N ASP A 87 -4.61 12.74 -43.61
CA ASP A 87 -4.95 14.12 -43.26
C ASP A 87 -4.39 14.52 -41.88
N LYS A 88 -4.17 13.57 -40.96
CA LYS A 88 -3.67 13.81 -39.59
C LYS A 88 -2.66 12.72 -39.17
N PRO A 89 -1.35 12.96 -39.34
CA PRO A 89 -0.31 11.95 -39.07
C PRO A 89 -0.04 11.69 -37.59
N TRP A 90 -0.43 12.60 -36.69
CA TRP A 90 -0.13 12.47 -35.25
C TRP A 90 -1.38 12.34 -34.40
N SER A 91 -1.27 11.54 -33.33
CA SER A 91 -2.23 11.59 -32.23
C SER A 91 -1.66 12.41 -31.08
N SER A 92 -2.33 13.51 -30.74
CA SER A 92 -1.93 14.49 -29.74
C SER A 92 -2.67 14.28 -28.42
N THR A 93 -1.94 14.37 -27.31
CA THR A 93 -2.51 14.40 -25.96
C THR A 93 -1.77 15.46 -25.15
N VAL A 94 -2.47 16.23 -24.32
CA VAL A 94 -1.83 17.16 -23.38
C VAL A 94 -1.83 16.54 -22.00
N ARG A 95 -0.67 16.53 -21.34
CA ARG A 95 -0.55 16.17 -19.93
C ARG A 95 -0.13 17.38 -19.09
N THR A 96 -0.72 17.53 -17.92
CA THR A 96 -0.37 18.53 -16.91
C THR A 96 0.31 17.83 -15.74
N PHE A 97 1.51 18.27 -15.36
CA PHE A 97 2.27 17.67 -14.27
C PHE A 97 1.71 18.06 -12.90
N ILE A 98 1.62 17.09 -12.00
CA ILE A 98 1.23 17.29 -10.61
C ILE A 98 2.48 17.08 -9.75
N PRO A 99 3.19 18.14 -9.35
CA PRO A 99 4.41 18.01 -8.56
C PRO A 99 4.09 17.63 -7.11
N LYS A 100 5.02 16.90 -6.47
CA LYS A 100 4.89 16.52 -5.05
C LYS A 100 5.12 17.70 -4.11
N VAL A 101 6.01 18.60 -4.52
CA VAL A 101 6.27 19.89 -3.87
C VAL A 101 6.01 20.95 -4.92
N ASN A 102 5.05 21.85 -4.68
CA ASN A 102 4.77 22.91 -5.63
C ASN A 102 5.81 24.02 -5.52
N SER A 103 6.78 24.00 -6.43
CA SER A 103 7.82 25.03 -6.55
C SER A 103 7.49 26.10 -7.61
N TYR A 104 6.34 25.99 -8.29
CA TYR A 104 6.02 26.77 -9.49
C TYR A 104 4.97 27.85 -9.25
N GLY A 105 4.54 28.04 -8.00
CA GLY A 105 3.50 29.00 -7.65
C GLY A 105 2.17 28.65 -8.32
N ALA A 106 1.62 29.60 -9.07
CA ALA A 106 0.37 29.45 -9.81
C ALA A 106 0.57 28.94 -11.25
N ASN A 107 1.81 28.79 -11.71
CA ASN A 107 2.09 28.34 -13.07
C ASN A 107 1.87 26.83 -13.20
N LEU A 108 1.30 26.42 -14.33
CA LEU A 108 1.10 25.02 -14.68
C LEU A 108 2.14 24.58 -15.71
N HIS A 109 2.73 23.42 -15.49
CA HIS A 109 3.61 22.79 -16.46
C HIS A 109 2.86 21.71 -17.22
N LYS A 110 2.73 21.93 -18.52
CA LYS A 110 2.04 21.05 -19.45
C LYS A 110 3.04 20.50 -20.46
N GLU A 111 2.65 19.43 -21.14
CA GLU A 111 3.43 18.87 -22.22
C GLU A 111 2.46 18.30 -23.26
N VAL A 112 2.59 18.78 -24.50
CA VAL A 112 1.90 18.17 -25.64
C VAL A 112 2.72 16.96 -26.07
N VAL A 113 2.06 15.82 -26.13
CA VAL A 113 2.65 14.55 -26.52
C VAL A 113 2.10 14.17 -27.88
N LEU A 114 2.96 14.18 -28.90
CA LEU A 114 2.63 13.82 -30.27
C LEU A 114 3.11 12.39 -30.54
N ARG A 115 2.18 11.50 -30.84
CA ARG A 115 2.46 10.10 -31.19
C ARG A 115 2.38 9.91 -32.70
N ASP A 116 3.48 9.46 -33.30
CA ASP A 116 3.54 8.99 -34.68
C ASP A 116 3.64 7.46 -34.67
N PHE A 117 2.49 6.80 -34.84
CA PHE A 117 2.40 5.35 -34.89
C PHE A 117 3.06 4.74 -36.14
N SER A 118 3.17 5.51 -37.23
CA SER A 118 3.77 5.03 -38.48
C SER A 118 5.30 4.92 -38.36
N ARG A 119 5.92 5.86 -37.63
CA ARG A 119 7.38 5.92 -37.41
C ARG A 119 7.83 5.33 -36.09
N GLN A 120 6.91 4.82 -35.27
CA GLN A 120 7.20 4.33 -33.91
C GLN A 120 7.91 5.39 -33.06
N GLN A 121 7.40 6.63 -33.11
CA GLN A 121 8.06 7.81 -32.57
C GLN A 121 7.09 8.62 -31.72
N VAL A 122 7.56 9.15 -30.59
CA VAL A 122 6.80 10.06 -29.74
C VAL A 122 7.63 11.31 -29.46
N THR A 123 7.02 12.48 -29.64
CA THR A 123 7.64 13.78 -29.39
C THR A 123 6.92 14.49 -28.26
N PHE A 124 7.71 15.12 -27.40
CA PHE A 124 7.24 15.84 -26.21
C PHE A 124 7.57 17.32 -26.36
N LEU A 125 6.52 18.15 -26.33
CA LEU A 125 6.60 19.61 -26.48
C LEU A 125 6.19 20.27 -25.15
N PRO A 126 7.14 20.70 -24.32
CA PRO A 126 6.81 21.25 -23.01
C PRO A 126 6.27 22.68 -23.09
N LEU A 127 5.23 22.95 -22.31
CA LEU A 127 4.51 24.21 -22.23
C LEU A 127 4.46 24.71 -20.78
N GLU A 128 4.57 26.02 -20.58
CA GLU A 128 4.24 26.68 -19.33
C GLU A 128 3.00 27.53 -19.51
N GLU A 129 2.02 27.35 -18.63
CA GLU A 129 0.82 28.19 -18.56
C GLU A 129 0.88 29.04 -17.30
N ASP A 130 0.79 30.36 -17.47
CA ASP A 130 0.78 31.29 -16.36
C ASP A 130 -0.61 31.40 -15.69
N ALA A 131 -0.68 32.13 -14.58
CA ALA A 131 -1.93 32.35 -13.86
C ALA A 131 -3.02 33.09 -14.69
N GLY A 132 -2.62 33.79 -15.76
CA GLY A 132 -3.52 34.46 -16.69
C GLY A 132 -3.97 33.56 -17.84
N GLY A 133 -3.54 32.29 -17.88
CA GLY A 133 -3.85 31.33 -18.94
C GLY A 133 -3.00 31.50 -20.20
N ARG A 134 -1.97 32.35 -20.19
CA ARG A 134 -1.04 32.48 -21.32
C ARG A 134 -0.11 31.27 -21.34
N VAL A 135 0.00 30.63 -22.50
CA VAL A 135 0.83 29.46 -22.71
C VAL A 135 2.13 29.86 -23.42
N SER A 136 3.26 29.29 -23.02
CA SER A 136 4.55 29.50 -23.66
C SER A 136 5.31 28.19 -23.86
N LEU A 137 5.84 27.98 -25.07
CA LEU A 137 6.62 26.79 -25.41
C LEU A 137 8.06 26.88 -24.89
N LYS A 138 8.53 25.81 -24.24
CA LYS A 138 9.93 25.65 -23.84
C LYS A 138 10.71 24.84 -24.87
N LYS A 139 11.11 25.53 -25.92
CA LYS A 139 11.95 25.02 -27.03
C LYS A 139 13.18 24.24 -26.58
N GLY A 140 13.91 24.74 -25.57
CA GLY A 140 15.11 24.09 -25.05
C GLY A 140 14.88 22.70 -24.44
N ASN A 141 13.64 22.35 -24.14
CA ASN A 141 13.26 21.09 -23.50
C ASN A 141 12.49 20.13 -24.41
N ILE A 142 12.43 20.39 -25.71
CA ILE A 142 11.79 19.48 -26.67
C ILE A 142 12.65 18.22 -26.84
N TYR A 143 12.03 17.05 -26.65
CA TYR A 143 12.68 15.76 -26.82
C TYR A 143 11.75 14.75 -27.50
N GLN A 144 12.36 13.71 -28.05
CA GLN A 144 11.69 12.69 -28.83
C GLN A 144 12.30 11.33 -28.53
N ILE A 145 11.44 10.31 -28.45
CA ILE A 145 11.83 8.92 -28.26
C ILE A 145 11.36 8.14 -29.48
N GLN A 146 12.26 7.38 -30.09
CA GLN A 146 11.98 6.61 -31.30
C GLN A 146 12.42 5.17 -31.12
N LEU A 147 11.55 4.23 -31.48
CA LEU A 147 11.89 2.82 -31.61
C LEU A 147 12.30 2.55 -33.05
N HIS A 148 13.47 1.93 -33.23
CA HIS A 148 14.01 1.60 -34.53
C HIS A 148 14.44 0.13 -34.57
N ASN A 149 14.18 -0.55 -35.69
CA ASN A 149 14.56 -1.94 -35.92
C ASN A 149 15.70 -1.96 -36.94
N GLN A 150 16.91 -2.32 -36.50
CA GLN A 150 18.07 -2.50 -37.37
C GLN A 150 18.07 -3.92 -37.90
N ASP A 151 17.95 -4.06 -39.22
CA ASP A 151 18.18 -5.29 -40.00
C ASP A 151 17.40 -6.53 -39.52
N CYS A 152 16.27 -6.36 -38.83
CA CYS A 152 15.45 -7.43 -38.24
C CYS A 152 16.14 -8.28 -37.15
N GLU A 153 17.35 -7.92 -36.72
CA GLU A 153 18.11 -8.66 -35.70
C GLU A 153 18.15 -7.93 -34.35
N GLU A 154 18.07 -6.59 -34.34
CA GLU A 154 18.24 -5.79 -33.13
C GLU A 154 17.26 -4.61 -33.07
N TRP A 155 16.61 -4.42 -31.92
CA TRP A 155 15.84 -3.22 -31.63
C TRP A 155 16.72 -2.18 -30.95
N SER A 156 16.49 -0.91 -31.29
CA SER A 156 17.13 0.24 -30.65
C SER A 156 16.09 1.25 -30.23
N LEU A 157 16.23 1.76 -29.00
CA LEU A 157 15.44 2.86 -28.47
C LEU A 157 16.32 4.10 -28.41
N GLU A 158 15.98 5.11 -29.20
CA GLU A 158 16.78 6.33 -29.35
C GLU A 158 16.10 7.52 -28.67
N LEU A 159 16.91 8.36 -28.02
CA LEU A 159 16.50 9.64 -27.45
C LEU A 159 17.14 10.79 -28.23
N HIS A 160 16.30 11.66 -28.75
CA HIS A 160 16.66 12.83 -29.53
C HIS A 160 16.19 14.09 -28.81
N ILE A 161 17.00 15.15 -28.83
CA ILE A 161 16.68 16.44 -28.21
C ILE A 161 16.90 17.53 -29.24
N LEU A 162 15.98 18.48 -29.32
CA LEU A 162 16.02 19.57 -30.30
C LEU A 162 17.23 20.48 -30.05
N SER A 163 17.41 20.95 -28.81
CA SER A 163 18.47 21.92 -28.48
C SER A 163 19.17 21.53 -27.16
N PRO A 164 20.12 20.58 -27.19
CA PRO A 164 20.80 20.10 -25.98
C PRO A 164 21.48 21.23 -25.18
N ASP A 165 22.06 22.21 -25.87
CA ASP A 165 22.77 23.34 -25.24
C ASP A 165 21.83 24.32 -24.51
N ALA A 166 20.55 24.33 -24.88
CA ALA A 166 19.52 25.17 -24.28
C ALA A 166 18.68 24.43 -23.23
N TRP A 167 19.07 23.21 -22.85
CA TRP A 167 18.28 22.37 -21.95
C TRP A 167 18.25 22.92 -20.51
N PHE A 168 17.07 23.29 -20.05
CA PHE A 168 16.83 23.62 -18.65
C PHE A 168 16.44 22.37 -17.84
N SER A 169 16.81 22.28 -16.56
CA SER A 169 16.34 21.16 -15.73
C SER A 169 16.07 21.58 -14.29
N ASP A 170 14.89 21.23 -13.81
CA ASP A 170 14.50 21.27 -12.39
C ASP A 170 14.41 19.86 -11.77
N GLY A 171 14.47 18.82 -12.62
CA GLY A 171 14.31 17.42 -12.26
C GLY A 171 12.87 17.00 -11.94
N VAL A 172 11.90 17.88 -12.10
CA VAL A 172 10.48 17.65 -11.78
C VAL A 172 9.65 17.70 -13.07
N ALA A 173 9.45 18.89 -13.66
CA ALA A 173 8.77 19.05 -14.95
C ALA A 173 9.75 18.88 -16.11
N TYR A 174 11.01 19.30 -15.90
CA TYR A 174 12.10 19.20 -16.85
C TYR A 174 13.18 18.25 -16.29
N PRO A 175 13.14 16.96 -16.66
CA PRO A 175 14.13 15.99 -16.17
C PRO A 175 15.55 16.38 -16.56
N ARG A 176 16.54 15.91 -15.78
CA ARG A 176 17.95 16.10 -16.12
C ARG A 176 18.30 15.23 -17.33
N LEU A 177 19.07 15.75 -18.29
CA LEU A 177 19.47 14.99 -19.48
C LEU A 177 20.13 13.64 -19.16
N PRO A 178 21.11 13.54 -18.23
CA PRO A 178 21.68 12.25 -17.87
C PRO A 178 20.66 11.27 -17.28
N TRP A 179 19.64 11.77 -16.58
CA TRP A 179 18.61 10.94 -15.97
C TRP A 179 17.66 10.33 -17.01
N LEU A 180 17.39 11.03 -18.12
CA LEU A 180 16.60 10.47 -19.22
C LEU A 180 17.27 9.22 -19.82
N SER A 181 18.60 9.21 -19.89
CA SER A 181 19.36 8.06 -20.39
C SER A 181 19.67 7.00 -19.34
N SER A 182 20.02 7.37 -18.11
CA SER A 182 20.38 6.39 -17.06
C SER A 182 19.18 5.73 -16.40
N ASP A 183 18.04 6.40 -16.32
CA ASP A 183 16.89 5.95 -15.52
C ASP A 183 15.63 5.68 -16.35
N LEU A 184 15.29 6.59 -17.28
CA LEU A 184 14.05 6.47 -18.06
C LEU A 184 14.19 5.45 -19.19
N LEU A 185 15.18 5.60 -20.08
CA LEU A 185 15.39 4.71 -21.23
C LEU A 185 15.47 3.21 -20.83
N PRO A 186 16.27 2.80 -19.82
CA PRO A 186 16.32 1.39 -19.39
C PRO A 186 14.98 0.88 -18.86
N LYS A 187 14.20 1.74 -18.19
CA LYS A 187 12.85 1.36 -17.71
C LYS A 187 11.87 1.21 -18.86
N LEU A 188 11.93 2.08 -19.87
CA LEU A 188 11.12 1.95 -21.08
C LEU A 188 11.42 0.64 -21.81
N VAL A 189 12.69 0.31 -22.03
CA VAL A 189 13.09 -0.97 -22.64
C VAL A 189 12.55 -2.15 -21.83
N ARG A 190 12.73 -2.12 -20.51
CA ARG A 190 12.20 -3.18 -19.64
C ARG A 190 10.68 -3.30 -19.71
N TRP A 191 9.94 -2.19 -19.68
CA TRP A 191 8.48 -2.22 -19.79
C TRP A 191 8.00 -2.64 -21.17
N ALA A 192 8.74 -2.30 -22.22
CA ALA A 192 8.38 -2.65 -23.58
C ALA A 192 8.60 -4.14 -23.87
N THR A 193 9.62 -4.73 -23.26
CA THR A 193 9.99 -6.14 -23.43
C THR A 193 9.27 -7.08 -22.46
N GLU A 194 8.89 -6.61 -21.26
CA GLU A 194 8.13 -7.39 -20.29
C GLU A 194 6.61 -7.15 -20.45
N CYS A 195 5.90 -8.01 -21.17
CA CYS A 195 4.43 -8.00 -21.16
C CYS A 195 3.91 -8.60 -19.84
N LYS A 196 3.85 -7.77 -18.80
CA LYS A 196 3.17 -8.09 -17.54
C LYS A 196 1.96 -7.18 -17.41
N SER A 197 0.79 -7.67 -17.84
CA SER A 197 -0.47 -7.09 -17.39
C SER A 197 -0.47 -7.08 -15.86
N SER A 198 -0.68 -5.91 -15.24
CA SER A 198 -0.74 -5.84 -13.78
C SER A 198 -1.89 -6.72 -13.27
N GLU A 199 -1.64 -7.52 -12.23
CA GLU A 199 -2.69 -8.33 -11.58
C GLU A 199 -3.79 -7.47 -10.94
N PHE A 200 -3.50 -6.18 -10.68
CA PHE A 200 -4.36 -5.25 -9.96
C PHE A 200 -4.64 -3.99 -10.78
N LYS A 201 -5.71 -3.27 -10.42
CA LYS A 201 -5.98 -1.96 -11.01
C LYS A 201 -4.88 -0.93 -10.71
N SER A 202 -4.84 0.12 -11.52
CA SER A 202 -3.91 1.23 -11.33
C SER A 202 -4.14 1.91 -9.98
N THR A 203 -3.08 2.45 -9.38
CA THR A 203 -3.15 3.24 -8.15
C THR A 203 -4.01 4.49 -8.34
N LEU A 204 -4.94 4.72 -7.41
CA LEU A 204 -5.89 5.84 -7.37
C LEU A 204 -6.74 5.94 -8.66
N SER A 205 -7.10 4.81 -9.25
CA SER A 205 -7.89 4.75 -10.47
C SER A 205 -9.33 5.23 -10.30
N LEU A 206 -9.87 5.25 -9.08
CA LEU A 206 -11.22 5.73 -8.79
C LEU A 206 -11.28 7.21 -8.41
N LEU A 207 -10.13 7.88 -8.26
CA LEU A 207 -10.06 9.25 -7.73
C LEU A 207 -9.25 10.20 -8.63
N PRO A 208 -9.61 11.49 -8.69
CA PRO A 208 -8.75 12.50 -9.30
C PRO A 208 -7.44 12.64 -8.51
N VAL A 209 -6.32 12.29 -9.15
CA VAL A 209 -4.98 12.32 -8.53
C VAL A 209 -4.62 13.71 -7.99
N GLU A 210 -5.09 14.78 -8.65
CA GLU A 210 -4.92 16.17 -8.22
C GLU A 210 -5.54 16.44 -6.86
N LYS A 211 -6.84 16.14 -6.71
CA LYS A 211 -7.59 16.33 -5.48
C LYS A 211 -7.01 15.49 -4.35
N TYR A 212 -6.65 14.23 -4.63
CA TYR A 212 -5.96 13.36 -3.68
C TYR A 212 -4.62 13.95 -3.22
N SER A 213 -3.79 14.41 -4.16
CA SER A 213 -2.44 14.90 -3.84
C SER A 213 -2.49 16.15 -2.97
N LEU A 214 -3.40 17.08 -3.27
CA LEU A 214 -3.61 18.28 -2.47
C LEU A 214 -4.10 17.95 -1.06
N MET A 215 -5.16 17.16 -0.95
CA MET A 215 -5.73 16.73 0.33
C MET A 215 -4.70 15.97 1.17
N TYR A 216 -3.91 15.09 0.55
CA TYR A 216 -2.87 14.33 1.25
C TYR A 216 -1.81 15.24 1.86
N GLN A 217 -1.33 16.26 1.13
CA GLN A 217 -0.36 17.20 1.70
C GLN A 217 -0.96 17.98 2.86
N GLN A 218 -2.20 18.47 2.73
CA GLN A 218 -2.91 19.20 3.79
C GLN A 218 -3.05 18.36 5.06
N LEU A 219 -3.55 17.12 4.94
CA LEU A 219 -3.71 16.23 6.08
C LEU A 219 -2.36 15.78 6.64
N LYS A 220 -1.37 15.49 5.78
CA LYS A 220 -0.03 15.15 6.24
C LYS A 220 0.57 16.28 7.09
N ASP A 221 0.45 17.53 6.66
CA ASP A 221 0.94 18.67 7.43
C ASP A 221 0.15 18.91 8.72
N LYS A 222 -1.16 18.71 8.71
CA LYS A 222 -2.04 18.85 9.88
C LYS A 222 -1.73 17.79 10.96
N TYR A 223 -1.53 16.53 10.54
CA TYR A 223 -1.38 15.40 11.46
C TYR A 223 0.07 14.94 11.68
N LYS A 224 1.08 15.58 11.06
CA LYS A 224 2.50 15.22 11.28
C LYS A 224 2.96 15.25 12.74
N ALA A 225 2.32 16.08 13.58
CA ALA A 225 2.64 16.14 15.01
C ALA A 225 2.36 14.80 15.72
N MET A 226 1.39 14.03 15.23
CA MET A 226 1.02 12.72 15.77
C MET A 226 2.19 11.73 15.76
N VAL A 227 3.10 11.84 14.78
CA VAL A 227 4.32 11.01 14.71
C VAL A 227 5.20 11.18 15.94
N LYS A 228 5.27 12.39 16.51
CA LYS A 228 6.14 12.70 17.65
C LYS A 228 5.58 12.23 18.98
N VAL A 229 4.26 12.08 19.09
CA VAL A 229 3.56 11.77 20.34
C VAL A 229 2.95 10.36 20.32
N TRP A 230 3.34 9.53 19.35
CA TRP A 230 2.80 8.18 19.15
C TRP A 230 3.13 7.26 20.34
N PRO A 231 2.11 6.77 21.09
CA PRO A 231 2.34 5.98 22.30
C PRO A 231 2.41 4.46 22.04
N GLU A 232 2.14 4.02 20.81
CA GLU A 232 2.13 2.61 20.45
C GLU A 232 3.53 2.13 20.05
N VAL A 233 3.77 0.82 20.18
CA VAL A 233 5.08 0.19 19.86
C VAL A 233 5.36 0.07 18.36
N THR A 234 4.42 0.49 17.53
CA THR A 234 4.52 0.45 16.07
C THR A 234 5.30 1.65 15.53
N ASP A 235 5.81 1.53 14.30
CA ASP A 235 6.50 2.62 13.63
C ASP A 235 5.54 3.80 13.35
N PRO A 236 5.71 4.96 14.01
CA PRO A 236 4.79 6.07 13.88
C PRO A 236 4.75 6.65 12.47
N GLU A 237 5.89 6.72 11.77
CA GLU A 237 5.92 7.28 10.42
C GLU A 237 5.13 6.41 9.44
N LYS A 238 5.26 5.09 9.59
CA LYS A 238 4.50 4.15 8.75
C LYS A 238 3.00 4.24 9.03
N PHE A 239 2.58 4.11 10.28
CA PHE A 239 1.16 3.97 10.64
C PHE A 239 0.39 5.29 10.53
N VAL A 240 0.96 6.41 10.99
CA VAL A 240 0.31 7.73 10.89
C VAL A 240 0.09 8.11 9.43
N TYR A 241 1.11 7.98 8.58
CA TYR A 241 0.97 8.37 7.17
C TYR A 241 0.18 7.37 6.33
N GLU A 242 0.04 6.11 6.77
CA GLU A 242 -0.89 5.14 6.18
C GLU A 242 -2.34 5.54 6.45
N ASP A 243 -2.71 5.81 7.71
CA ASP A 243 -4.06 6.26 8.06
C ASP A 243 -4.40 7.63 7.44
N VAL A 244 -3.43 8.56 7.36
CA VAL A 244 -3.61 9.84 6.64
C VAL A 244 -3.90 9.60 5.16
N ALA A 245 -3.22 8.65 4.50
CA ALA A 245 -3.47 8.33 3.11
C ALA A 245 -4.83 7.65 2.89
N ILE A 246 -5.25 6.77 3.80
CA ILE A 246 -6.58 6.13 3.77
C ILE A 246 -7.69 7.18 3.99
N ALA A 247 -7.52 8.05 4.98
CA ALA A 247 -8.43 9.17 5.23
C ALA A 247 -8.54 10.09 4.01
N THR A 248 -7.40 10.45 3.40
CA THR A 248 -7.37 11.23 2.15
C THR A 248 -8.21 10.57 1.07
N TYR A 249 -8.03 9.26 0.87
CA TYR A 249 -8.75 8.51 -0.15
C TYR A 249 -10.26 8.58 0.08
N LEU A 250 -10.72 8.30 1.30
CA LEU A 250 -12.13 8.34 1.67
C LEU A 250 -12.73 9.74 1.54
N LEU A 251 -12.03 10.78 2.00
CA LEU A 251 -12.51 12.16 1.94
C LEU A 251 -12.69 12.65 0.50
N VAL A 252 -11.75 12.31 -0.40
CA VAL A 252 -11.87 12.65 -1.82
C VAL A 252 -12.96 11.82 -2.48
N LEU A 253 -13.04 10.51 -2.19
CA LEU A 253 -14.11 9.65 -2.69
C LEU A 253 -15.49 10.20 -2.33
N TRP A 254 -15.68 10.59 -1.07
CA TRP A 254 -16.92 11.15 -0.55
C TRP A 254 -17.20 12.55 -1.10
N ALA A 255 -16.19 13.37 -1.33
CA ALA A 255 -16.36 14.66 -1.97
C ALA A 255 -16.85 14.52 -3.43
N GLU A 256 -16.29 13.58 -4.19
CA GLU A 256 -16.76 13.29 -5.55
C GLU A 256 -18.20 12.75 -5.53
N GLU A 257 -18.53 11.83 -4.60
CA GLU A 257 -19.89 11.32 -4.45
C GLU A 257 -20.89 12.44 -4.13
N ARG A 258 -20.53 13.36 -3.24
CA ARG A 258 -21.38 14.52 -2.91
C ARG A 258 -21.61 15.41 -4.13
N ALA A 259 -20.55 15.68 -4.89
CA ALA A 259 -20.63 16.50 -6.09
C ALA A 259 -21.52 15.84 -7.17
N GLU A 260 -21.34 14.53 -7.40
CA GLU A 260 -22.14 13.76 -8.37
C GLU A 260 -23.63 13.73 -8.01
N LYS A 261 -23.95 13.59 -6.72
CA LYS A 261 -25.34 13.49 -6.24
C LYS A 261 -25.98 14.82 -5.83
N GLY A 262 -25.25 15.93 -5.91
CA GLY A 262 -25.72 17.24 -5.45
C GLY A 262 -25.98 17.30 -3.93
N LEU A 263 -25.23 16.55 -3.13
CA LEU A 263 -25.40 16.48 -1.67
C LEU A 263 -24.53 17.52 -0.96
N THR A 264 -25.08 18.17 0.07
CA THR A 264 -24.34 19.12 0.92
C THR A 264 -23.90 18.49 2.25
N ALA A 265 -24.67 17.51 2.74
CA ALA A 265 -24.37 16.81 3.98
C ALA A 265 -23.12 15.93 3.84
N ARG A 266 -22.28 15.91 4.88
CA ARG A 266 -21.12 15.02 4.97
C ARG A 266 -21.57 13.60 5.31
N GLN A 267 -20.93 12.63 4.66
CA GLN A 267 -21.18 11.20 4.87
C GLN A 267 -20.91 10.80 6.31
N SER A 268 -21.83 10.02 6.88
CA SER A 268 -21.66 9.34 8.15
C SER A 268 -20.95 8.00 7.98
N PHE A 269 -20.21 7.55 9.01
CA PHE A 269 -19.46 6.29 8.92
C PHE A 269 -19.38 5.49 10.22
N VAL A 270 -19.13 4.19 10.10
CA VAL A 270 -18.71 3.31 11.20
C VAL A 270 -17.50 2.49 10.75
N ASP A 271 -16.40 2.56 11.51
CA ASP A 271 -15.20 1.76 11.26
C ASP A 271 -15.16 0.53 12.17
N LEU A 272 -15.20 -0.66 11.56
CA LEU A 272 -15.32 -1.95 12.24
C LEU A 272 -13.96 -2.63 12.31
N GLY A 273 -13.46 -2.83 13.53
CA GLY A 273 -12.07 -3.24 13.78
C GLY A 273 -11.11 -2.06 13.66
N CYS A 274 -11.47 -0.90 14.24
CA CYS A 274 -10.77 0.36 14.02
C CYS A 274 -9.37 0.45 14.68
N GLY A 275 -8.97 -0.55 15.48
CA GLY A 275 -7.63 -0.68 16.04
C GLY A 275 -7.16 0.57 16.80
N ASN A 276 -6.18 1.28 16.25
CA ASN A 276 -5.61 2.48 16.86
C ASN A 276 -6.58 3.68 16.87
N GLY A 277 -7.68 3.65 16.12
CA GLY A 277 -8.68 4.72 16.07
C GLY A 277 -8.25 6.01 15.36
N LEU A 278 -7.04 6.09 14.79
CA LEU A 278 -6.52 7.31 14.16
C LEU A 278 -7.32 7.68 12.91
N LEU A 279 -7.72 6.69 12.10
CA LEU A 279 -8.58 6.94 10.93
C LEU A 279 -9.90 7.60 11.35
N VAL A 280 -10.54 7.09 12.40
CA VAL A 280 -11.79 7.64 12.96
C VAL A 280 -11.57 9.07 13.46
N HIS A 281 -10.47 9.30 14.18
CA HIS A 281 -10.10 10.63 14.67
C HIS A 281 -9.95 11.64 13.52
N ILE A 282 -9.21 11.28 12.46
CA ILE A 282 -9.00 12.15 11.30
C ILE A 282 -10.34 12.45 10.62
N LEU A 283 -11.13 11.43 10.27
CA LEU A 283 -12.40 11.63 9.55
C LEU A 283 -13.38 12.49 10.36
N THR A 284 -13.46 12.26 11.67
CA THR A 284 -14.29 13.06 12.59
C THR A 284 -13.84 14.52 12.60
N ASN A 285 -12.53 14.78 12.71
CA ASN A 285 -11.97 16.12 12.73
C ASN A 285 -12.06 16.84 11.37
N GLU A 286 -12.20 16.10 10.27
CA GLU A 286 -12.54 16.66 8.94
C GLU A 286 -14.07 16.88 8.76
N GLY A 287 -14.85 16.66 9.82
CA GLY A 287 -16.26 17.01 9.93
C GLY A 287 -17.24 15.89 9.59
N HIS A 288 -16.76 14.66 9.41
CA HIS A 288 -17.62 13.51 9.12
C HIS A 288 -18.12 12.85 10.41
N PRO A 289 -19.43 12.74 10.64
CA PRO A 289 -19.94 12.10 11.84
C PRO A 289 -19.73 10.59 11.78
N GLY A 290 -19.16 10.00 12.82
CA GLY A 290 -18.94 8.57 12.84
C GLY A 290 -18.36 8.06 14.13
N LYS A 291 -18.10 6.75 14.17
CA LYS A 291 -17.48 6.07 15.30
C LYS A 291 -16.64 4.88 14.87
N GLY A 292 -15.69 4.50 15.73
CA GLY A 292 -14.92 3.28 15.61
C GLY A 292 -15.33 2.25 16.65
N ILE A 293 -15.35 0.98 16.26
CA ILE A 293 -15.59 -0.14 17.17
C ILE A 293 -14.42 -1.11 17.04
N ASP A 294 -13.79 -1.46 18.14
CA ASP A 294 -12.77 -2.51 18.19
C ASP A 294 -12.98 -3.40 19.40
N VAL A 295 -12.55 -4.65 19.32
CA VAL A 295 -12.60 -5.59 20.44
C VAL A 295 -11.66 -5.17 21.58
N ARG A 296 -10.64 -4.35 21.28
CA ARG A 296 -9.61 -3.92 22.23
C ARG A 296 -9.37 -2.41 22.17
N ARG A 297 -9.47 -1.76 23.32
CA ARG A 297 -9.01 -0.38 23.49
C ARG A 297 -7.48 -0.29 23.35
N ARG A 298 -6.98 0.72 22.65
CA ARG A 298 -5.54 1.03 22.51
C ARG A 298 -5.17 2.23 23.38
N LYS A 299 -3.88 2.37 23.74
CA LYS A 299 -3.41 3.45 24.63
C LYS A 299 -3.59 4.82 23.97
N ILE A 300 -3.39 4.88 22.65
CA ILE A 300 -3.57 6.11 21.89
C ILE A 300 -5.01 6.67 21.96
N TRP A 301 -6.02 5.87 22.31
CA TRP A 301 -7.39 6.36 22.42
C TRP A 301 -7.54 7.44 23.51
N ASP A 302 -6.70 7.40 24.54
CA ASP A 302 -6.72 8.39 25.63
C ASP A 302 -6.21 9.78 25.19
N MET A 303 -5.58 9.86 24.01
CA MET A 303 -5.05 11.11 23.46
C MET A 303 -6.04 11.84 22.56
N TYR A 304 -7.11 11.18 22.10
CA TYR A 304 -8.04 11.78 21.16
C TYR A 304 -9.10 12.62 21.88
N ASP A 305 -9.55 13.68 21.21
CA ASP A 305 -10.61 14.54 21.71
C ASP A 305 -11.94 13.78 21.91
N PRO A 306 -12.80 14.19 22.86
CA PRO A 306 -14.08 13.54 23.14
C PRO A 306 -15.05 13.42 21.95
N GLN A 307 -14.86 14.24 20.91
CA GLN A 307 -15.60 14.13 19.66
C GLN A 307 -15.31 12.83 18.90
N THR A 308 -14.13 12.24 19.11
CA THR A 308 -13.72 10.97 18.50
C THR A 308 -14.40 9.82 19.23
N GLN A 309 -15.49 9.31 18.67
CA GLN A 309 -16.26 8.23 19.30
C GLN A 309 -15.61 6.88 19.03
N LEU A 310 -15.08 6.24 20.08
CA LEU A 310 -14.46 4.91 20.00
C LEU A 310 -15.06 3.99 21.06
N GLU A 311 -15.50 2.80 20.63
CA GLU A 311 -16.18 1.81 21.48
C GLU A 311 -15.35 0.52 21.56
N GLU A 312 -15.04 0.09 22.79
CA GLU A 312 -14.42 -1.21 23.04
C GLU A 312 -15.50 -2.30 23.14
N LYS A 313 -15.81 -2.95 22.01
CA LYS A 313 -16.87 -3.96 21.92
C LYS A 313 -16.47 -5.05 20.93
N ALA A 314 -16.67 -6.31 21.32
CA ALA A 314 -16.52 -7.45 20.41
C ALA A 314 -17.62 -7.39 19.35
N ILE A 315 -17.24 -7.31 18.07
CA ILE A 315 -18.18 -7.28 16.95
C ILE A 315 -18.54 -8.72 16.59
N THR A 316 -19.82 -9.05 16.69
CA THR A 316 -20.34 -10.36 16.25
C THR A 316 -21.37 -10.11 15.14
N PRO A 317 -21.11 -10.61 13.91
CA PRO A 317 -22.04 -10.44 12.79
C PRO A 317 -23.42 -11.00 13.16
N SER A 318 -24.38 -10.10 13.38
CA SER A 318 -25.72 -10.41 13.87
C SER A 318 -26.60 -9.15 13.73
N GLU A 319 -27.90 -9.29 13.99
CA GLU A 319 -28.86 -8.17 14.04
C GLU A 319 -28.44 -7.06 15.05
N SER A 320 -27.66 -7.41 16.07
CA SER A 320 -27.19 -6.47 17.09
C SER A 320 -26.05 -5.54 16.64
N PHE A 321 -25.49 -5.78 15.46
CA PHE A 321 -24.40 -5.00 14.87
C PHE A 321 -24.75 -4.51 13.46
N LEU A 322 -25.97 -3.98 13.32
CA LEU A 322 -26.42 -3.26 12.13
C LEU A 322 -26.42 -1.75 12.37
N PHE A 323 -26.18 -0.98 11.30
CA PHE A 323 -26.01 0.47 11.36
C PHE A 323 -26.90 1.18 10.32
N PRO A 324 -28.24 1.14 10.47
CA PRO A 324 -29.17 1.67 9.47
C PRO A 324 -29.03 3.18 9.21
N GLY A 325 -28.49 3.94 10.17
CA GLY A 325 -28.23 5.37 10.04
C GLY A 325 -26.86 5.73 9.46
N ALA A 326 -26.00 4.75 9.16
CA ALA A 326 -24.66 5.02 8.62
C ALA A 326 -24.64 4.94 7.09
N ASP A 327 -24.04 5.93 6.44
CA ASP A 327 -23.85 5.94 4.99
C ASP A 327 -22.77 4.94 4.56
N TRP A 328 -21.71 4.80 5.37
CA TRP A 328 -20.53 4.00 5.06
C TRP A 328 -20.09 3.09 6.21
N LEU A 329 -19.81 1.83 5.89
CA LEU A 329 -19.03 0.95 6.74
C LEU A 329 -17.59 0.84 6.24
N ILE A 330 -16.63 0.98 7.15
CA ILE A 330 -15.21 0.91 6.87
C ILE A 330 -14.66 -0.36 7.53
N GLY A 331 -13.85 -1.11 6.78
CA GLY A 331 -12.99 -2.17 7.30
C GLY A 331 -11.55 -1.91 6.91
N ASN A 332 -10.86 -1.05 7.67
CA ASN A 332 -9.44 -0.79 7.46
C ASN A 332 -8.62 -1.88 8.16
N HIS A 333 -8.05 -2.82 7.40
CA HIS A 333 -7.26 -3.92 7.96
C HIS A 333 -8.01 -4.71 9.05
N SER A 334 -9.31 -4.91 8.84
CA SER A 334 -10.28 -5.44 9.82
C SER A 334 -10.18 -6.95 10.09
N ASP A 335 -9.05 -7.59 9.75
CA ASP A 335 -8.76 -9.00 10.00
C ASP A 335 -9.92 -9.96 9.68
N GLU A 336 -10.41 -10.73 10.65
CA GLU A 336 -11.51 -11.69 10.50
C GLU A 336 -12.86 -11.06 10.11
N LEU A 337 -13.04 -9.76 10.31
CA LEU A 337 -14.25 -9.03 9.91
C LEU A 337 -14.24 -8.67 8.42
N THR A 338 -13.10 -8.74 7.73
CA THR A 338 -12.97 -8.36 6.31
C THR A 338 -14.08 -8.93 5.40
N PRO A 339 -14.38 -10.26 5.39
CA PRO A 339 -15.48 -10.80 4.58
C PRO A 339 -16.88 -10.40 5.11
N TRP A 340 -17.01 -10.02 6.37
CA TRP A 340 -18.27 -9.61 6.98
C TRP A 340 -18.64 -8.15 6.69
N ILE A 341 -17.68 -7.26 6.38
CA ILE A 341 -17.97 -5.84 6.13
C ILE A 341 -19.02 -5.64 5.03
N PRO A 342 -18.93 -6.26 3.83
CA PRO A 342 -19.97 -6.13 2.80
C PRO A 342 -21.31 -6.72 3.25
N VAL A 343 -21.30 -7.79 4.05
CA VAL A 343 -22.54 -8.43 4.55
C VAL A 343 -23.25 -7.53 5.56
N ILE A 344 -22.51 -6.95 6.52
CA ILE A 344 -23.06 -6.03 7.53
C ILE A 344 -23.58 -4.77 6.83
N ALA A 345 -22.83 -4.23 5.86
CA ALA A 345 -23.29 -3.07 5.08
C ALA A 345 -24.58 -3.41 4.32
N ALA A 346 -24.62 -4.61 3.73
CA ALA A 346 -25.77 -5.05 2.97
C ALA A 346 -27.05 -5.08 3.82
N ARG A 347 -26.95 -5.64 5.03
CA ARG A 347 -28.05 -5.80 5.98
C ARG A 347 -28.35 -4.55 6.81
N SER A 348 -27.43 -3.61 6.90
CA SER A 348 -27.64 -2.37 7.67
C SER A 348 -28.67 -1.46 7.00
N SER A 349 -28.54 -1.22 5.69
CA SER A 349 -29.51 -0.44 4.90
C SER A 349 -29.24 -0.62 3.41
N TYR A 350 -30.27 -0.57 2.57
CA TYR A 350 -30.13 -0.62 1.11
C TYR A 350 -29.20 0.48 0.57
N SER A 351 -29.21 1.67 1.18
CA SER A 351 -28.37 2.82 0.78
C SER A 351 -26.95 2.78 1.36
N CYS A 352 -26.68 1.90 2.32
CA CYS A 352 -25.38 1.80 2.98
C CYS A 352 -24.32 1.29 2.00
N ARG A 353 -23.14 1.91 2.05
CA ARG A 353 -21.95 1.61 1.23
C ARG A 353 -20.86 1.04 2.10
N TYR A 354 -19.83 0.49 1.48
CA TYR A 354 -18.69 0.04 2.25
C TYR A 354 -17.36 0.31 1.54
N PHE A 355 -16.32 0.43 2.37
CA PHE A 355 -14.93 0.40 1.99
C PHE A 355 -14.23 -0.70 2.80
N VAL A 356 -13.44 -1.54 2.15
CA VAL A 356 -12.60 -2.52 2.85
C VAL A 356 -11.19 -2.55 2.28
N LEU A 357 -10.20 -2.63 3.18
CA LEU A 357 -8.79 -2.78 2.85
C LEU A 357 -8.26 -4.10 3.44
N PRO A 358 -8.34 -5.21 2.67
CA PRO A 358 -7.98 -6.54 3.17
C PRO A 358 -6.49 -6.68 3.47
N CYS A 359 -6.14 -7.12 4.68
CA CYS A 359 -4.77 -7.50 5.06
C CYS A 359 -4.61 -9.00 5.38
N CYS A 360 -5.53 -9.59 6.14
CA CYS A 360 -5.36 -10.95 6.63
C CYS A 360 -6.31 -11.92 5.92
N PHE A 361 -5.82 -13.13 5.65
CA PHE A 361 -6.54 -14.12 4.85
C PHE A 361 -7.54 -14.90 5.70
N PHE A 362 -8.70 -14.29 5.96
CA PHE A 362 -9.82 -14.89 6.67
C PHE A 362 -11.01 -15.16 5.75
N ASP A 363 -11.66 -16.29 5.97
CA ASP A 363 -13.01 -16.60 5.52
C ASP A 363 -14.00 -16.25 6.66
N PHE A 364 -15.29 -16.51 6.47
CA PHE A 364 -16.33 -16.24 7.47
C PHE A 364 -16.14 -17.02 8.79
N PHE A 365 -15.60 -18.25 8.71
CA PHE A 365 -15.51 -19.18 9.85
C PHE A 365 -14.07 -19.61 10.19
N GLY A 366 -13.06 -18.88 9.70
CA GLY A 366 -11.67 -19.23 9.97
C GLY A 366 -10.69 -18.68 8.93
N LYS A 367 -9.56 -19.35 8.77
CA LYS A 367 -8.55 -18.95 7.78
C LYS A 367 -9.01 -19.30 6.36
N TYR A 368 -8.79 -18.36 5.44
CA TYR A 368 -9.07 -18.56 4.03
C TYR A 368 -8.15 -19.64 3.47
N GLN A 369 -8.75 -20.66 2.86
CA GLN A 369 -8.05 -21.74 2.16
C GLN A 369 -7.96 -21.41 0.68
N ARG A 370 -6.74 -21.46 0.15
CA ARG A 370 -6.49 -21.21 -1.28
C ARG A 370 -7.15 -22.27 -2.14
N ARG A 371 -7.82 -21.83 -3.21
CA ARG A 371 -8.54 -22.65 -4.18
C ARG A 371 -7.71 -22.90 -5.45
N GLN A 372 -6.74 -22.03 -5.76
CA GLN A 372 -5.94 -22.13 -7.00
C GLN A 372 -4.49 -21.69 -6.79
N CYS A 373 -3.55 -22.30 -7.54
CA CYS A 373 -2.12 -21.98 -7.47
C CYS A 373 -1.62 -21.00 -8.55
N LYS A 374 -2.45 -20.67 -9.55
CA LYS A 374 -2.05 -19.84 -10.72
C LYS A 374 -1.91 -18.35 -10.43
N LYS A 375 -2.47 -17.85 -9.32
CA LYS A 375 -2.44 -16.44 -8.92
C LYS A 375 -1.60 -16.27 -7.65
N SER A 376 -1.17 -15.03 -7.37
CA SER A 376 -0.66 -14.69 -6.04
C SER A 376 -1.75 -14.93 -4.97
N GLN A 377 -1.34 -15.33 -3.75
CA GLN A 377 -2.29 -15.53 -2.64
C GLN A 377 -3.09 -14.27 -2.34
N TYR A 378 -2.46 -13.10 -2.47
CA TYR A 378 -3.12 -11.82 -2.24
C TYR A 378 -4.16 -11.51 -3.30
N LYS A 379 -3.85 -11.67 -4.61
CA LYS A 379 -4.85 -11.44 -5.67
C LYS A 379 -6.04 -12.39 -5.55
N GLU A 380 -5.77 -13.66 -5.29
CA GLU A 380 -6.83 -14.65 -5.08
C GLU A 380 -7.74 -14.27 -3.90
N TYR A 381 -7.17 -13.73 -2.83
CA TYR A 381 -7.95 -13.27 -1.69
C TYR A 381 -8.79 -12.02 -2.02
N ILE A 382 -8.24 -11.06 -2.78
CA ILE A 382 -9.03 -9.92 -3.28
C ILE A 382 -10.19 -10.39 -4.16
N ASP A 383 -9.96 -11.39 -5.02
CA ASP A 383 -11.02 -11.99 -5.84
C ASP A 383 -12.11 -12.63 -4.97
N PHE A 384 -11.72 -13.32 -3.89
CA PHE A 384 -12.66 -13.86 -2.91
C PHE A 384 -13.50 -12.76 -2.24
N ILE A 385 -12.89 -11.69 -1.72
CA ILE A 385 -13.68 -10.61 -1.08
C ILE A 385 -14.56 -9.89 -2.11
N THR A 386 -14.12 -9.79 -3.37
CA THR A 386 -14.96 -9.28 -4.47
C THR A 386 -16.16 -10.19 -4.73
N GLU A 387 -15.97 -11.51 -4.70
CA GLU A 387 -17.04 -12.51 -4.79
C GLU A 387 -18.03 -12.34 -3.64
N VAL A 388 -17.54 -12.24 -2.39
CA VAL A 388 -18.37 -11.99 -1.20
C VAL A 388 -19.20 -10.73 -1.37
N SER A 389 -18.60 -9.64 -1.84
CA SER A 389 -19.32 -8.39 -2.02
C SER A 389 -20.37 -8.44 -3.11
N ARG A 390 -20.06 -9.06 -4.25
CA ARG A 390 -21.03 -9.25 -5.34
C ARG A 390 -22.23 -10.06 -4.87
N VAL A 391 -22.00 -11.15 -4.13
CA VAL A 391 -23.07 -11.95 -3.54
C VAL A 391 -23.81 -11.18 -2.45
N SER A 392 -23.11 -10.29 -1.73
CA SER A 392 -23.72 -9.35 -0.79
C SER A 392 -24.64 -8.32 -1.45
N GLY A 393 -24.61 -8.25 -2.78
CA GLY A 393 -25.53 -7.46 -3.58
C GLY A 393 -24.96 -6.10 -4.01
N PHE A 394 -23.63 -5.97 -4.07
CA PHE A 394 -22.97 -4.73 -4.47
C PHE A 394 -22.36 -4.78 -5.86
N ASN A 395 -22.39 -3.65 -6.56
CA ASN A 395 -21.44 -3.34 -7.62
C ASN A 395 -20.13 -2.88 -6.96
N THR A 396 -19.11 -3.73 -7.07
CA THR A 396 -17.83 -3.53 -6.38
C THR A 396 -16.77 -2.99 -7.32
N GLU A 397 -16.10 -1.92 -6.90
CA GLU A 397 -14.94 -1.38 -7.58
C GLU A 397 -13.66 -1.71 -6.81
N GLU A 398 -12.63 -2.15 -7.53
CA GLU A 398 -11.28 -2.35 -6.99
C GLU A 398 -10.43 -1.10 -7.25
N ASP A 399 -9.63 -0.67 -6.27
CA ASP A 399 -8.59 0.34 -6.46
C ASP A 399 -7.32 0.03 -5.66
N CYS A 400 -6.19 0.58 -6.07
CA CYS A 400 -4.94 0.52 -5.33
C CYS A 400 -4.67 1.85 -4.60
N LEU A 401 -4.50 1.80 -3.28
CA LEU A 401 -4.14 2.95 -2.46
C LEU A 401 -2.67 3.32 -2.58
N ARG A 402 -2.33 4.59 -2.28
CA ARG A 402 -0.95 5.07 -2.19
C ARG A 402 -0.47 5.07 -0.73
N ILE A 403 -0.29 3.88 -0.19
CA ILE A 403 0.16 3.61 1.18
C ILE A 403 1.49 2.83 1.19
N PRO A 404 2.26 2.84 2.30
CA PRO A 404 3.52 2.10 2.40
C PRO A 404 3.35 0.57 2.46
N SER A 405 2.12 0.06 2.67
CA SER A 405 1.82 -1.37 2.67
C SER A 405 1.90 -2.04 1.29
N THR A 406 2.28 -3.32 1.28
CA THR A 406 2.16 -4.19 0.09
C THR A 406 0.72 -4.67 -0.13
N LYS A 407 -0.11 -4.67 0.93
CA LYS A 407 -1.53 -5.01 0.89
C LYS A 407 -2.37 -3.74 0.80
N ARG A 408 -2.34 -3.13 -0.38
CA ARG A 408 -2.87 -1.79 -0.66
C ARG A 408 -4.10 -1.77 -1.57
N VAL A 409 -4.64 -2.93 -1.91
CA VAL A 409 -5.82 -3.03 -2.78
C VAL A 409 -7.06 -2.92 -1.91
N CYS A 410 -7.89 -1.93 -2.18
CA CYS A 410 -9.18 -1.72 -1.52
C CYS A 410 -10.34 -2.11 -2.43
N LEU A 411 -11.47 -2.45 -1.81
CA LEU A 411 -12.72 -2.73 -2.50
C LEU A 411 -13.80 -1.76 -1.98
N VAL A 412 -14.53 -1.17 -2.91
CA VAL A 412 -15.55 -0.15 -2.64
C VAL A 412 -16.90 -0.59 -3.21
N GLY A 413 -17.90 -0.76 -2.35
CA GLY A 413 -19.28 -1.03 -2.76
C GLY A 413 -20.12 0.24 -2.76
N LYS A 414 -20.33 0.83 -3.95
CA LYS A 414 -21.02 2.13 -4.08
C LYS A 414 -22.53 2.05 -4.30
N SER A 415 -22.98 0.97 -4.95
CA SER A 415 -24.38 0.78 -5.36
C SER A 415 -24.76 -0.70 -5.34
N ARG A 416 -26.07 -0.96 -5.41
CA ARG A 416 -26.64 -2.30 -5.40
C ARG A 416 -26.68 -2.90 -6.80
N ASN A 417 -26.46 -4.20 -6.90
CA ASN A 417 -26.57 -4.95 -8.15
C ASN A 417 -27.96 -5.57 -8.37
N TYR A 418 -28.93 -5.19 -7.53
CA TYR A 418 -30.33 -5.61 -7.57
C TYR A 418 -31.23 -4.42 -7.21
N GLN A 419 -32.50 -4.46 -7.62
CA GLN A 419 -33.47 -3.42 -7.28
C GLN A 419 -34.10 -3.69 -5.92
N LEU A 420 -34.57 -2.65 -5.23
CA LEU A 420 -35.14 -2.77 -3.88
C LEU A 420 -36.23 -3.86 -3.72
N PRO A 421 -37.14 -4.10 -4.69
CA PRO A 421 -38.12 -5.19 -4.59
C PRO A 421 -37.50 -6.59 -4.48
N ASP A 422 -36.27 -6.78 -4.97
CA ASP A 422 -35.57 -8.06 -5.00
C ASP A 422 -34.73 -8.30 -3.72
N GLU A 423 -34.88 -7.46 -2.69
CA GLU A 423 -34.12 -7.56 -1.43
C GLU A 423 -34.24 -8.93 -0.78
N ALA A 424 -35.43 -9.54 -0.78
CA ALA A 424 -35.64 -10.85 -0.20
C ALA A 424 -34.84 -11.94 -0.93
N GLU A 425 -34.76 -11.87 -2.27
CA GLU A 425 -33.97 -12.80 -3.07
C GLU A 425 -32.47 -12.55 -2.86
N ALA A 426 -32.05 -11.29 -2.79
CA ALA A 426 -30.66 -10.92 -2.48
C ALA A 426 -30.24 -11.44 -1.10
N GLU A 427 -31.10 -11.34 -0.10
CA GLU A 427 -30.87 -11.87 1.24
C GLU A 427 -30.77 -13.41 1.23
N GLN A 428 -31.64 -14.10 0.49
CA GLN A 428 -31.55 -15.55 0.34
C GLN A 428 -30.22 -15.98 -0.30
N ARG A 429 -29.78 -15.28 -1.37
CA ARG A 429 -28.48 -15.54 -2.01
C ARG A 429 -27.32 -15.32 -1.04
N ARG A 430 -27.34 -14.24 -0.25
CA ARG A 430 -26.35 -13.97 0.81
C ARG A 430 -26.29 -15.08 1.84
N ALA A 431 -27.44 -15.43 2.42
CA ALA A 431 -27.53 -16.44 3.47
C ALA A 431 -27.04 -17.81 2.97
N HIS A 432 -27.48 -18.22 1.78
CA HIS A 432 -27.05 -19.46 1.15
C HIS A 432 -25.52 -19.48 0.92
N TYR A 433 -24.95 -18.37 0.45
CA TYR A 433 -23.51 -18.29 0.21
C TYR A 433 -22.71 -18.43 1.50
N ILE A 434 -23.07 -17.68 2.55
CA ILE A 434 -22.42 -17.77 3.86
C ILE A 434 -22.48 -19.22 4.37
N GLN A 435 -23.66 -19.86 4.34
CA GLN A 435 -23.85 -21.24 4.78
C GLN A 435 -22.98 -22.23 3.98
N SER A 436 -22.86 -22.05 2.67
CA SER A 436 -22.02 -22.90 1.81
C SER A 436 -20.52 -22.87 2.17
N ARG A 437 -20.06 -21.78 2.81
CA ARG A 437 -18.67 -21.67 3.30
C ARG A 437 -18.45 -22.47 4.58
N GLN A 438 -19.49 -22.63 5.41
CA GLN A 438 -19.40 -23.37 6.67
C GLN A 438 -19.12 -24.86 6.45
N THR A 439 -19.78 -25.47 5.46
CA THR A 439 -19.62 -26.90 5.13
C THR A 439 -18.25 -27.22 4.52
N THR A 440 -17.61 -26.24 3.88
CA THR A 440 -16.27 -26.41 3.27
C THR A 440 -15.16 -26.44 4.32
N SER A 441 -15.35 -25.80 5.48
CA SER A 441 -14.37 -25.79 6.58
C SER A 441 -14.33 -27.08 7.41
N GLY A 442 -15.28 -28.02 7.21
CA GLY A 442 -15.44 -29.23 8.03
C GLY A 442 -14.77 -30.51 7.51
N VAL A 443 -14.12 -30.52 6.33
CA VAL A 443 -13.66 -31.78 5.69
C VAL A 443 -12.24 -32.21 6.13
N ALA A 444 -11.63 -31.56 7.13
CA ALA A 444 -10.33 -31.95 7.68
C ALA A 444 -10.38 -32.70 9.02
N ALA A 445 -11.48 -33.42 9.30
CA ALA A 445 -11.58 -34.34 10.42
C ALA A 445 -12.17 -35.69 9.98
N GLN A 446 -11.47 -36.41 9.10
CA GLN A 446 -11.64 -37.86 9.01
C GLN A 446 -10.50 -38.53 9.78
N GLY A 447 -10.87 -39.08 10.93
CA GLY A 447 -10.02 -39.94 11.74
C GLY A 447 -10.88 -40.72 12.73
N SER A 448 -11.08 -42.00 12.44
CA SER A 448 -11.62 -43.06 13.31
C SER A 448 -13.12 -43.06 13.60
N GLY A 449 -13.85 -43.91 12.88
CA GLY A 449 -15.21 -44.30 13.23
C GLY A 449 -15.26 -45.14 14.50
N ILE A 450 -16.27 -44.89 15.34
CA ILE A 450 -16.87 -45.87 16.24
C ILE A 450 -18.40 -45.64 16.24
N ARG A 451 -19.09 -46.76 16.40
CA ARG A 451 -20.48 -47.08 16.11
C ARG A 451 -21.51 -46.24 16.87
N ASN A 452 -22.66 -46.13 16.21
CA ASN A 452 -23.99 -45.94 16.77
C ASN A 452 -24.17 -46.76 18.06
N ASP A 453 -24.54 -46.10 19.16
CA ASP A 453 -25.45 -46.71 20.12
C ASP A 453 -26.31 -45.65 20.82
N GLY A 454 -27.58 -45.99 20.98
CA GLY A 454 -28.63 -45.09 21.46
C GLY A 454 -28.56 -44.79 22.95
N GLY A 455 -28.96 -43.58 23.33
CA GLY A 455 -29.11 -43.19 24.73
C GLY A 455 -29.90 -41.91 24.85
N CYS A 456 -31.18 -42.04 25.19
CA CYS A 456 -32.08 -40.93 25.51
C CYS A 456 -31.69 -40.30 26.85
N CYS A 457 -31.56 -38.98 26.90
CA CYS A 457 -31.76 -38.22 28.12
C CYS A 457 -32.30 -36.82 27.80
N HIS A 458 -33.52 -36.56 28.24
CA HIS A 458 -34.21 -35.29 28.19
C HIS A 458 -33.54 -34.29 29.14
N GLY A 459 -33.05 -33.18 28.59
CA GLY A 459 -32.68 -31.98 29.33
C GLY A 459 -33.35 -30.79 28.64
N ASN A 460 -34.36 -30.25 29.30
CA ASN A 460 -35.24 -29.18 28.84
C ASN A 460 -34.41 -27.93 28.47
N ALA A 461 -34.23 -27.66 27.17
CA ALA A 461 -33.66 -26.42 26.68
C ALA A 461 -34.82 -25.44 26.42
N ASP A 462 -34.86 -24.39 27.24
CA ASP A 462 -35.80 -23.28 27.11
C ASP A 462 -35.78 -22.74 25.68
N SER A 463 -36.93 -22.87 25.03
CA SER A 463 -37.16 -22.52 23.65
C SER A 463 -37.53 -21.04 23.56
N SER A 464 -36.51 -20.20 23.45
CA SER A 464 -36.67 -18.82 22.96
C SER A 464 -35.59 -18.47 21.93
N ARG A 465 -35.37 -19.37 20.96
CA ARG A 465 -34.62 -19.04 19.75
C ARG A 465 -35.56 -18.40 18.75
N THR A 466 -35.61 -17.08 18.71
CA THR A 466 -36.16 -16.32 17.59
C THR A 466 -35.41 -16.72 16.31
N PRO A 467 -36.08 -17.29 15.29
CA PRO A 467 -35.44 -17.64 14.03
C PRO A 467 -35.15 -16.34 13.26
N GLY A 468 -33.92 -15.83 13.41
CA GLY A 468 -33.46 -14.61 12.75
C GLY A 468 -32.16 -14.01 13.30
N SER A 469 -31.72 -14.36 14.52
CA SER A 469 -30.58 -13.68 15.17
C SER A 469 -29.18 -14.15 14.77
N ASP A 470 -29.05 -15.30 14.10
CA ASP A 470 -27.82 -16.11 14.10
C ASP A 470 -27.13 -16.23 12.73
N TRP A 471 -27.27 -15.24 11.84
CA TRP A 471 -26.64 -15.30 10.52
C TRP A 471 -25.10 -15.23 10.54
N GLY A 472 -24.50 -14.88 11.66
CA GLY A 472 -23.06 -15.01 11.92
C GLY A 472 -22.70 -16.17 12.84
N ALA A 473 -23.60 -17.14 13.07
CA ALA A 473 -23.33 -18.29 13.93
C ALA A 473 -22.08 -19.05 13.46
N GLY A 474 -21.14 -19.27 14.37
CA GLY A 474 -19.85 -19.89 14.08
C GLY A 474 -18.72 -18.90 13.78
N PHE A 475 -19.01 -17.61 13.63
CA PHE A 475 -17.97 -16.58 13.67
C PHE A 475 -17.34 -16.51 15.06
N GLN A 476 -16.01 -16.48 15.10
CA GLN A 476 -15.25 -16.34 16.33
C GLN A 476 -14.49 -15.01 16.31
N PRO A 477 -14.93 -14.00 17.07
CA PRO A 477 -14.14 -12.79 17.23
C PRO A 477 -12.82 -13.13 17.93
N ARG A 478 -11.77 -12.34 17.65
CA ARG A 478 -10.52 -12.46 18.42
C ARG A 478 -10.77 -12.27 19.91
N GLU A 479 -9.97 -12.96 20.72
CA GLU A 479 -10.00 -12.83 22.18
C GLU A 479 -9.74 -11.38 22.60
N LYS A 480 -10.42 -10.93 23.66
CA LYS A 480 -10.21 -9.58 24.20
C LYS A 480 -8.77 -9.38 24.70
N VAL A 481 -8.14 -10.41 25.24
CA VAL A 481 -6.76 -10.37 25.71
C VAL A 481 -5.85 -11.00 24.66
N GLU A 482 -4.75 -10.32 24.31
CA GLU A 482 -3.71 -10.96 23.49
C GLU A 482 -2.77 -11.74 24.40
N VAL A 483 -2.81 -13.07 24.33
CA VAL A 483 -1.76 -13.87 24.94
C VAL A 483 -0.45 -13.54 24.22
N VAL A 484 0.56 -13.10 24.96
CA VAL A 484 1.88 -12.78 24.40
C VAL A 484 2.48 -14.05 23.80
N ARG A 485 2.42 -14.17 22.46
CA ARG A 485 2.90 -15.34 21.70
C ARG A 485 4.31 -15.15 21.14
N ASN A 486 4.92 -14.00 21.36
CA ASN A 486 6.25 -13.66 20.90
C ASN A 486 7.09 -13.03 22.02
N CYS A 487 8.40 -12.94 21.80
CA CYS A 487 9.32 -12.30 22.72
C CYS A 487 9.21 -10.75 22.72
N ALA A 488 8.13 -10.15 22.18
CA ALA A 488 8.06 -8.70 21.99
C ALA A 488 7.90 -7.91 23.30
N ALA A 489 7.45 -8.59 24.37
CA ALA A 489 7.36 -8.01 25.71
C ALA A 489 8.63 -8.27 26.55
N LEU A 490 9.65 -8.94 26.00
CA LEU A 490 10.90 -9.14 26.73
C LEU A 490 11.66 -7.82 26.86
N PRO A 491 12.33 -7.57 28.00
CA PRO A 491 13.20 -6.41 28.17
C PRO A 491 14.22 -6.30 27.03
N ARG A 492 14.46 -5.08 26.54
CA ARG A 492 15.39 -4.83 25.42
C ARG A 492 16.78 -5.40 25.73
N ASP A 493 17.26 -5.18 26.96
CA ASP A 493 18.56 -5.65 27.44
C ASP A 493 18.68 -7.18 27.40
N PHE A 494 17.58 -7.89 27.64
CA PHE A 494 17.55 -9.36 27.53
C PHE A 494 17.65 -9.80 26.06
N VAL A 495 16.88 -9.16 25.16
CA VAL A 495 16.93 -9.44 23.73
C VAL A 495 18.32 -9.13 23.16
N ASP A 496 18.89 -7.98 23.52
CA ASP A 496 20.23 -7.56 23.09
C ASP A 496 21.31 -8.50 23.65
N GLY A 497 21.15 -8.98 24.89
CA GLY A 497 22.02 -10.00 25.49
C GLY A 497 22.01 -11.33 24.71
N VAL A 498 20.82 -11.82 24.34
CA VAL A 498 20.69 -13.03 23.51
C VAL A 498 21.29 -12.81 22.12
N VAL A 499 20.99 -11.68 21.46
CA VAL A 499 21.55 -11.34 20.14
C VAL A 499 23.08 -11.29 20.19
N LEU A 500 23.66 -10.67 21.21
CA LEU A 500 25.11 -10.57 21.40
C LEU A 500 25.74 -11.94 21.62
N GLN A 501 25.12 -12.81 22.41
CA GLN A 501 25.57 -14.20 22.59
C GLN A 501 25.57 -14.96 21.27
N VAL A 502 24.48 -14.88 20.49
CA VAL A 502 24.40 -15.54 19.18
C VAL A 502 25.46 -14.98 18.23
N ALA A 503 25.66 -13.66 18.21
CA ALA A 503 26.68 -13.03 17.38
C ALA A 503 28.10 -13.50 17.76
N ASN A 504 28.43 -13.56 19.05
CA ASN A 504 29.73 -14.04 19.53
C ASN A 504 29.96 -15.51 19.18
N VAL A 505 28.94 -16.36 19.32
CA VAL A 505 29.03 -17.78 18.93
C VAL A 505 29.29 -17.91 17.43
N LEU A 506 28.60 -17.14 16.59
CA LEU A 506 28.82 -17.17 15.14
C LEU A 506 30.20 -16.59 14.77
N LEU A 507 30.65 -15.51 15.40
CA LEU A 507 31.96 -14.92 15.13
C LEU A 507 33.13 -15.79 15.62
N GLY A 508 32.94 -16.58 16.67
CA GLY A 508 33.94 -17.52 17.19
C GLY A 508 34.09 -18.81 16.36
N MET A 509 33.29 -19.00 15.31
CA MET A 509 33.32 -20.18 14.44
C MET A 509 34.23 -20.05 13.21
N THR A 510 34.79 -18.86 12.96
CA THR A 510 35.85 -18.73 11.95
C THR A 510 37.13 -19.38 12.46
N GLU A 511 37.61 -20.40 11.76
CA GLU A 511 38.96 -20.94 11.97
C GLU A 511 39.99 -19.85 11.63
N ASP A 512 41.02 -19.78 12.47
CA ASP A 512 42.17 -18.87 12.35
C ASP A 512 43.04 -19.35 11.16
N ASP A 513 42.55 -19.15 9.93
CA ASP A 513 43.32 -19.40 8.72
C ASP A 513 44.39 -18.31 8.64
N GLY A 514 45.57 -18.65 9.15
CA GLY A 514 46.72 -17.79 9.23
C GLY A 514 47.08 -17.16 7.87
N GLY A 515 47.23 -15.84 7.89
CA GLY A 515 47.93 -15.09 6.84
C GLY A 515 47.05 -14.50 5.75
N GLY A 516 46.27 -13.47 6.07
CA GLY A 516 45.55 -12.66 5.09
C GLY A 516 45.37 -11.21 5.55
N SER A 517 45.57 -10.26 4.65
CA SER A 517 45.48 -8.79 4.79
C SER A 517 44.46 -8.26 5.81
N SER A 518 44.83 -7.19 6.52
CA SER A 518 44.01 -6.40 7.47
C SER A 518 42.73 -5.75 6.89
N SER A 519 42.23 -6.20 5.74
CA SER A 519 41.04 -5.68 5.05
C SER A 519 39.86 -6.65 4.96
N ASP A 520 40.01 -7.90 5.40
CA ASP A 520 38.98 -8.92 5.19
C ASP A 520 37.98 -9.00 6.35
N TRP A 521 36.72 -8.74 6.03
CA TRP A 521 35.58 -8.77 6.96
C TRP A 521 35.34 -10.18 7.53
N ASN A 522 35.25 -10.31 8.85
CA ASN A 522 34.87 -11.57 9.50
C ASN A 522 33.40 -11.92 9.19
N GLN A 523 33.21 -12.96 8.38
CA GLN A 523 31.89 -13.40 7.93
C GLN A 523 31.14 -14.24 8.99
N GLY A 524 31.83 -14.71 10.03
CA GLY A 524 31.34 -15.67 11.02
C GLY A 524 31.01 -17.04 10.42
N GLY A 525 30.65 -17.99 11.29
CA GLY A 525 30.09 -19.28 10.92
C GLY A 525 28.57 -19.24 10.72
N SER A 526 27.97 -20.43 10.62
CA SER A 526 26.52 -20.60 10.46
C SER A 526 26.01 -21.70 11.38
N LEU A 527 24.87 -21.47 12.02
CA LEU A 527 24.21 -22.44 12.91
C LEU A 527 22.73 -22.58 12.56
N SER A 528 22.18 -23.77 12.75
CA SER A 528 20.72 -23.95 12.79
C SER A 528 20.13 -23.31 14.04
N VAL A 529 18.85 -22.91 13.98
CA VAL A 529 18.14 -22.36 15.16
C VAL A 529 18.17 -23.33 16.36
N ARG A 530 18.19 -24.65 16.11
CA ARG A 530 18.29 -25.66 17.17
C ARG A 530 19.65 -25.63 17.87
N GLU A 531 20.73 -25.46 17.11
CA GLU A 531 22.10 -25.37 17.64
C GLU A 531 22.32 -24.05 18.38
N VAL A 532 21.77 -22.96 17.86
CA VAL A 532 21.75 -21.66 18.57
C VAL A 532 21.03 -21.79 19.91
N GLY A 533 19.87 -22.47 19.94
CA GLY A 533 19.14 -22.72 21.18
C GLY A 533 19.95 -23.51 22.22
N ARG A 534 20.75 -24.48 21.79
CA ARG A 534 21.66 -25.23 22.67
C ARG A 534 22.83 -24.38 23.15
N ALA A 535 23.44 -23.59 22.26
CA ALA A 535 24.57 -22.73 22.60
C ALA A 535 24.20 -21.62 23.60
N VAL A 536 23.03 -21.01 23.42
CA VAL A 536 22.50 -19.99 24.35
C VAL A 536 22.08 -20.64 25.67
N GLY A 537 21.50 -21.85 25.65
CA GLY A 537 21.12 -22.58 26.86
C GLY A 537 22.31 -23.03 27.73
N ALA A 538 23.43 -23.41 27.11
CA ALA A 538 24.64 -23.83 27.82
C ALA A 538 25.39 -22.66 28.52
N ALA A 539 25.19 -21.42 28.07
CA ALA A 539 25.84 -20.24 28.63
C ALA A 539 25.11 -19.64 29.85
N ASN A 540 23.94 -20.18 30.24
CA ASN A 540 23.15 -19.66 31.35
C ASN A 540 22.67 -20.80 32.28
N PRO A 541 23.42 -21.15 33.33
CA PRO A 541 23.16 -22.32 34.18
C PRO A 541 21.96 -22.16 35.14
N ALA A 542 21.13 -21.13 34.99
CA ALA A 542 19.94 -20.89 35.81
C ALA A 542 18.64 -21.49 35.23
N ALA A 543 18.71 -22.31 34.18
CA ALA A 543 17.56 -23.07 33.69
C ALA A 543 17.58 -24.48 34.32
N PRO A 544 16.47 -24.97 34.93
CA PRO A 544 16.45 -26.29 35.52
C PRO A 544 16.62 -27.35 34.42
N GLU A 545 17.50 -28.33 34.69
CA GLU A 545 17.78 -29.45 33.80
C GLU A 545 16.52 -30.30 33.55
N GLU A 546 16.39 -30.69 32.28
CA GLU A 546 15.53 -31.76 31.73
C GLU A 546 14.09 -31.87 32.26
N GLY A 547 13.20 -31.06 31.67
CA GLY A 547 11.76 -31.30 31.65
C GLY A 547 11.28 -31.66 30.25
N VAL A 548 10.99 -32.95 30.02
CA VAL A 548 10.27 -33.44 28.84
C VAL A 548 8.99 -32.61 28.63
N TRP A 549 8.85 -31.95 27.48
CA TRP A 549 7.58 -31.34 27.07
C TRP A 549 6.55 -32.45 26.84
N ARG A 550 5.75 -32.75 27.87
CA ARG A 550 4.43 -33.39 27.70
C ARG A 550 3.36 -32.30 27.78
N PRO A 551 2.36 -32.30 26.88
CA PRO A 551 1.18 -31.49 27.07
C PRO A 551 0.36 -32.14 28.20
N SER A 552 0.14 -31.42 29.29
CA SER A 552 -0.70 -31.89 30.37
C SER A 552 -1.97 -31.08 30.43
N ASP A 553 -3.07 -31.82 30.35
CA ASP A 553 -4.44 -31.42 30.55
C ASP A 553 -4.72 -30.78 31.93
N ALA A 554 -5.87 -30.12 31.96
CA ALA A 554 -6.65 -29.57 33.06
C ALA A 554 -6.44 -30.12 34.48
N ALA A 555 -6.46 -29.20 35.47
CA ALA A 555 -7.28 -29.24 36.70
C ALA A 555 -6.95 -27.96 37.52
N GLN A 556 -7.92 -27.05 37.69
CA GLN A 556 -8.74 -26.88 38.91
C GLN A 556 -7.95 -26.47 40.16
N GLU A 557 -8.22 -25.25 40.65
CA GLU A 557 -8.54 -25.01 42.07
C GLU A 557 -9.10 -23.58 42.31
N GLN A 558 -10.20 -23.51 43.04
CA GLN A 558 -10.68 -22.37 43.86
C GLN A 558 -10.65 -22.85 45.34
N PRO A 559 -10.98 -22.03 46.36
CA PRO A 559 -10.45 -20.72 46.77
C PRO A 559 -10.18 -20.68 48.32
N SER A 560 -9.51 -19.64 48.84
CA SER A 560 -9.59 -19.23 50.28
C SER A 560 -8.98 -17.83 50.42
N SER A 561 -9.74 -16.77 50.71
CA SER A 561 -10.34 -16.29 51.98
C SER A 561 -9.39 -15.50 52.91
N VAL A 562 -9.56 -14.17 52.89
CA VAL A 562 -9.64 -13.19 54.01
C VAL A 562 -8.50 -13.08 55.04
N GLN A 563 -7.87 -11.89 55.12
CA GLN A 563 -7.78 -10.97 56.29
C GLN A 563 -6.76 -9.85 55.98
N SER A 564 -7.19 -8.60 55.71
CA SER A 564 -7.34 -7.47 56.64
C SER A 564 -6.04 -6.87 57.20
N GLY A 565 -5.77 -5.59 56.88
CA GLY A 565 -4.76 -4.78 57.55
C GLY A 565 -4.42 -3.49 56.78
N GLY A 566 -5.18 -2.43 56.99
CA GLY A 566 -4.87 -1.10 56.47
C GLY A 566 -3.80 -0.38 57.29
N ARG A 567 -3.16 0.64 56.68
CA ARG A 567 -2.78 1.89 57.34
C ARG A 567 -2.38 2.96 56.33
N GLU A 568 -2.96 4.14 56.54
CA GLU A 568 -2.70 5.42 55.90
C GLU A 568 -1.28 5.94 56.16
N GLY A 569 -0.81 6.83 55.28
CA GLY A 569 0.43 7.58 55.45
C GLY A 569 0.51 8.77 54.48
N VAL A 570 -0.20 9.84 54.82
CA VAL A 570 -0.05 11.20 54.27
C VAL A 570 1.30 11.79 54.72
N TYR A 571 2.05 12.50 53.86
CA TYR A 571 2.62 13.83 54.16
C TYR A 571 3.29 14.50 52.93
N LYS A 572 2.81 15.74 52.67
CA LYS A 572 3.39 16.97 52.08
C LYS A 572 4.89 16.90 51.69
N GLY A 573 5.36 17.41 50.55
CA GLY A 573 5.09 18.71 49.94
C GLY A 573 6.19 19.71 50.34
N LEU A 574 7.11 20.07 49.44
CA LEU A 574 7.98 21.25 49.56
C LEU A 574 8.36 21.78 48.16
N ALA A 575 8.21 23.10 48.03
CA ALA A 575 8.42 23.89 46.83
C ALA A 575 9.79 24.59 46.83
N GLY A 576 10.29 24.89 45.64
CA GLY A 576 10.95 26.16 45.31
C GLY A 576 12.48 26.24 45.48
N ARG A 577 13.19 26.54 44.39
CA ARG A 577 13.82 27.85 44.14
C ARG A 577 14.57 27.89 42.80
N ASP A 578 14.32 28.97 42.07
CA ASP A 578 15.12 29.52 40.97
C ASP A 578 16.57 29.81 41.39
N VAL A 579 17.48 29.95 40.39
CA VAL A 579 18.27 31.19 40.11
C VAL A 579 19.51 30.93 39.21
N LEU A 580 19.59 31.75 38.13
CA LEU A 580 20.75 32.28 37.37
C LEU A 580 21.46 31.51 36.23
N GLN A 581 21.14 31.99 35.01
CA GLN A 581 22.03 32.54 33.95
C GLN A 581 23.56 32.35 34.02
N GLY A 582 24.11 31.85 32.90
CA GLY A 582 25.49 32.10 32.46
C GLY A 582 25.68 31.75 30.98
N ARG A 583 25.89 32.77 30.13
CA ARG A 583 26.32 32.64 28.71
C ARG A 583 27.82 32.32 28.63
N ARG A 584 28.23 31.42 27.74
CA ARG A 584 29.48 31.38 26.92
C ARG A 584 29.25 30.33 25.81
N GLN A 585 29.06 30.72 24.55
CA GLN A 585 30.04 30.82 23.46
C GLN A 585 30.74 29.49 23.08
N GLU A 586 30.38 29.04 21.87
CA GLU A 586 31.05 28.19 20.88
C GLU A 586 32.13 27.18 21.32
N GLU A 587 31.88 25.89 21.03
CA GLU A 587 32.85 25.03 20.33
C GLU A 587 32.13 23.83 19.69
N ALA A 588 32.43 23.61 18.41
CA ALA A 588 31.94 22.51 17.62
C ALA A 588 32.53 21.18 18.09
N CYS A 589 31.68 20.19 18.43
CA CYS A 589 32.13 18.81 18.51
C CYS A 589 31.11 17.87 17.84
N CYS A 590 31.45 17.53 16.61
CA CYS A 590 30.86 16.50 15.80
C CYS A 590 31.14 15.14 16.46
N SER A 591 30.18 14.56 17.18
CA SER A 591 30.26 13.17 17.64
C SER A 591 29.35 12.29 16.78
N ARG A 592 29.97 11.73 15.73
CA ARG A 592 29.43 10.62 14.94
C ARG A 592 29.12 9.45 15.88
N ARG A 593 27.89 8.94 15.85
CA ARG A 593 27.53 7.63 16.42
C ARG A 593 28.26 6.54 15.63
N PRO A 594 28.75 5.45 16.27
CA PRO A 594 29.31 4.34 15.51
C PRO A 594 28.17 3.54 14.85
N GLU A 595 28.05 3.63 13.53
CA GLU A 595 27.08 2.91 12.68
C GLU A 595 27.47 1.45 12.39
N ASN A 596 28.11 0.73 13.32
CA ASN A 596 28.59 -0.64 13.08
C ASN A 596 27.98 -1.64 14.08
N SER A 597 26.72 -2.05 13.87
CA SER A 597 26.14 -3.22 14.54
C SER A 597 25.62 -4.23 13.49
N PRO A 598 25.92 -5.54 13.62
CA PRO A 598 25.56 -6.56 12.63
C PRO A 598 24.05 -6.89 12.62
N LEU A 599 23.54 -7.38 11.48
CA LEU A 599 22.16 -7.85 11.31
C LEU A 599 22.12 -9.39 11.16
N LEU A 600 21.28 -10.07 11.95
CA LEU A 600 20.97 -11.50 11.80
C LEU A 600 19.94 -11.72 10.69
N VAL A 601 20.23 -12.64 9.76
CA VAL A 601 19.35 -12.93 8.61
C VAL A 601 19.14 -14.43 8.43
N SER A 602 17.90 -14.85 8.19
CA SER A 602 17.55 -16.24 7.80
C SER A 602 17.56 -16.39 6.27
N ARG A 603 18.23 -17.40 5.71
CA ARG A 603 18.15 -17.74 4.27
C ARG A 603 17.07 -18.81 3.99
N PRO A 604 16.35 -18.74 2.86
CA PRO A 604 15.54 -19.87 2.38
C PRO A 604 16.45 -20.99 1.83
N PRO A 605 16.00 -22.27 1.86
CA PRO A 605 16.78 -23.38 1.34
C PRO A 605 16.88 -23.31 -0.20
N PRO A 606 17.99 -23.77 -0.81
CA PRO A 606 18.08 -23.96 -2.26
C PRO A 606 17.05 -24.99 -2.73
N SER A 607 16.50 -24.78 -3.92
CA SER A 607 15.45 -25.62 -4.51
C SER A 607 15.92 -27.07 -4.71
N GLY A 608 15.25 -28.04 -4.08
CA GLY A 608 15.39 -29.47 -4.40
C GLY A 608 15.62 -30.44 -3.24
N LEU A 609 15.65 -29.99 -1.98
CA LEU A 609 15.85 -30.86 -0.80
C LEU A 609 14.73 -30.67 0.24
N PRO A 610 14.43 -31.70 1.08
CA PRO A 610 13.42 -31.59 2.14
C PRO A 610 13.80 -30.49 3.15
N PRO A 611 12.85 -29.93 3.92
CA PRO A 611 13.08 -28.73 4.72
C PRO A 611 14.08 -29.01 5.85
N ALA A 612 15.36 -28.73 5.61
CA ALA A 612 16.33 -28.52 6.67
C ALA A 612 15.93 -27.24 7.42
N GLY A 613 16.04 -27.28 8.76
CA GLY A 613 15.64 -26.17 9.64
C GLY A 613 16.28 -24.82 9.25
N ARG A 614 15.67 -23.72 9.69
CA ARG A 614 16.18 -22.37 9.41
C ARG A 614 17.61 -22.22 9.96
N THR A 615 18.55 -21.79 9.11
CA THR A 615 19.94 -21.49 9.46
C THR A 615 20.13 -19.98 9.63
N LEU A 616 20.90 -19.57 10.64
CA LEU A 616 21.26 -18.19 10.95
C LEU A 616 22.71 -17.91 10.53
N CYS A 617 22.94 -16.78 9.85
CA CYS A 617 24.25 -16.28 9.44
C CYS A 617 24.34 -14.76 9.63
N LEU A 618 25.54 -14.22 9.75
CA LEU A 618 25.81 -12.78 9.70
C LEU A 618 25.90 -12.31 8.23
N ARG A 619 25.46 -11.09 7.93
CA ARG A 619 25.68 -10.45 6.62
C ARG A 619 26.18 -9.02 6.78
N PRO A 620 27.09 -8.56 5.90
CA PRO A 620 27.41 -7.15 5.80
C PRO A 620 26.18 -6.37 5.32
N ARG A 621 26.00 -5.16 5.85
CA ARG A 621 25.01 -4.20 5.36
C ARG A 621 25.58 -3.59 4.07
N THR A 622 25.08 -3.97 2.92
CA THR A 622 25.39 -3.27 1.66
C THR A 622 24.69 -1.90 1.72
N GLY A 623 25.47 -0.82 1.56
CA GLY A 623 24.99 0.56 1.56
C GLY A 623 24.03 0.88 0.42
#